data_AF-A0A1F7GYU8-F1
#
_entry.id   AF-A0A1F7GYU8-F1
#
_cell.length_a   1.000
_cell.length_b   1.000
_cell.length_c   1.000
_cell.angle_alpha   90.00
_cell.angle_beta   90.00
_cell.angle_gamma   90.00
#
_symmetry.space_group_name_H-M   'P 1'
#
loop_
_entity.id
_entity.type
_entity.pdbx_description
1 polymer ?
#
loop_
_entity_poly.entity_id
_entity_poly.type
_entity_poly.pdbx_seq_one_letter_code
_entity_poly.pdbx_strand_id
1 'polypeptide(L)'
;MPLPKELTTVTPLSKTLASIVFVTLPIIAFLFGMRYQRMLGDDKVNIPPSWQKTCTLEAKICPNGSTVGRSGPNCEFTPCPSKITEVEEGGFCGGIAGVQCPNGYYCDYGGKNYPDASGTCIKEPDQPKDNKYVNENFGFSFNLNQGEWVVVCPNLNEFNDNIAVWITTDPREAKNQGSACAREESGKELFTSRKANNLNSIEDYFTTLSRDYNIEKEEITLLGVRGYKVTGTRNSSDPAPLPEKIKNLVFFNNGILYVIPSTLWSRNFSFL
;
A
#
# COMPACT_ATOMS: atom_id res chain seq x y z
N MET A 1 -34.81 -50.50 -16.55
CA MET A 1 -36.22 -50.90 -16.38
C MET A 1 -37.08 -49.95 -17.21
N PRO A 2 -37.90 -50.42 -18.15
CA PRO A 2 -38.84 -49.54 -18.86
C PRO A 2 -39.93 -49.07 -17.88
N LEU A 3 -40.10 -47.76 -17.72
CA LEU A 3 -41.16 -47.21 -16.86
C LEU A 3 -42.54 -47.45 -17.48
N PRO A 4 -43.58 -47.74 -16.68
CA PRO A 4 -44.96 -47.90 -17.16
C PRO A 4 -45.45 -46.64 -17.87
N LYS A 5 -46.07 -46.80 -19.05
CA LYS A 5 -46.55 -45.68 -19.89
C LYS A 5 -47.55 -44.77 -19.16
N GLU A 6 -48.32 -45.31 -18.22
CA GLU A 6 -49.25 -44.58 -17.34
C GLU A 6 -48.58 -43.45 -16.56
N LEU A 7 -47.31 -43.62 -16.15
CA LEU A 7 -46.55 -42.62 -15.37
C LEU A 7 -45.89 -41.54 -16.24
N THR A 8 -45.92 -41.70 -17.57
CA THR A 8 -45.31 -40.76 -18.53
C THR A 8 -46.34 -40.08 -19.43
N THR A 9 -47.62 -40.47 -19.32
CA THR A 9 -48.68 -39.95 -20.19
C THR A 9 -49.26 -38.69 -19.56
N VAL A 10 -48.71 -37.54 -19.93
CA VAL A 10 -49.26 -36.24 -19.52
C VAL A 10 -50.64 -36.07 -20.13
N THR A 11 -51.65 -35.81 -19.28
CA THR A 11 -53.03 -35.63 -19.74
C THR A 11 -53.12 -34.47 -20.75
N PRO A 12 -53.99 -34.57 -21.76
CA PRO A 12 -54.17 -33.51 -22.74
C PRO A 12 -54.49 -32.16 -22.08
N LEU A 13 -55.20 -32.18 -20.94
CA LEU A 13 -55.46 -31.00 -20.11
C LEU A 13 -54.17 -30.31 -19.65
N SER A 14 -53.20 -31.06 -19.12
CA SER A 14 -51.93 -30.51 -18.63
C SER A 14 -51.08 -29.91 -19.75
N LYS A 15 -51.05 -30.54 -20.94
CA LYS A 15 -50.34 -29.98 -22.11
C LYS A 15 -50.97 -28.68 -22.60
N THR A 16 -52.29 -28.62 -22.60
CA THR A 16 -53.04 -27.41 -23.02
C THR A 16 -52.80 -26.27 -22.03
N LEU A 17 -52.84 -26.57 -20.73
CA LEU A 17 -52.57 -25.58 -19.67
C LEU A 17 -51.13 -25.05 -19.76
N ALA A 18 -50.14 -25.93 -19.93
CA ALA A 18 -48.75 -25.55 -20.07
C ALA A 18 -48.54 -24.66 -21.30
N SER A 19 -49.14 -25.01 -22.44
CA SER A 19 -49.05 -24.20 -23.66
C SER A 19 -49.64 -22.79 -23.48
N ILE A 20 -50.78 -22.66 -22.80
CA ILE A 20 -51.40 -21.35 -22.51
C ILE A 20 -50.47 -20.52 -21.61
N VAL A 21 -49.89 -21.10 -20.56
CA VAL A 21 -48.99 -20.38 -19.65
C VAL A 21 -47.73 -19.92 -20.37
N PHE A 22 -47.07 -20.80 -21.15
CA PHE A 22 -45.84 -20.45 -21.86
C PHE A 22 -46.03 -19.39 -22.94
N VAL A 23 -47.23 -19.26 -23.51
CA VAL A 23 -47.54 -18.23 -24.52
C VAL A 23 -47.98 -16.92 -23.85
N THR A 24 -48.82 -16.98 -22.82
CA THR A 24 -49.41 -15.76 -22.21
C THR A 24 -48.43 -15.01 -21.31
N LEU A 25 -47.59 -15.73 -20.56
CA LEU A 25 -46.65 -15.14 -19.60
C LEU A 25 -45.63 -14.16 -20.25
N PRO A 26 -44.94 -14.49 -21.36
CA PRO A 26 -44.02 -13.54 -22.00
C PRO A 26 -44.74 -12.32 -22.59
N ILE A 27 -45.97 -12.49 -23.10
CA ILE A 27 -46.77 -11.38 -23.64
C ILE A 27 -47.12 -10.41 -22.50
N ILE A 28 -47.59 -10.93 -21.37
CA ILE A 28 -47.91 -10.11 -20.20
C ILE A 28 -46.67 -9.37 -19.70
N ALA A 29 -45.53 -10.07 -19.56
CA ALA A 29 -44.27 -9.47 -19.12
C ALA A 29 -43.82 -8.33 -20.05
N PHE A 30 -43.92 -8.52 -21.38
CA PHE A 30 -43.58 -7.49 -22.36
C PHE A 30 -44.48 -6.26 -22.26
N LEU A 31 -45.80 -6.45 -22.10
CA LEU A 31 -46.75 -5.36 -21.93
C LEU A 31 -46.48 -4.56 -20.65
N PHE A 32 -46.16 -5.23 -19.55
CA PHE A 32 -45.74 -4.58 -18.30
C PHE A 32 -44.42 -3.83 -18.46
N GLY A 33 -43.43 -4.40 -19.16
CA GLY A 33 -42.16 -3.73 -19.47
C GLY A 33 -42.33 -2.44 -20.28
N MET A 34 -43.16 -2.47 -21.33
CA MET A 34 -43.47 -1.26 -22.11
C MET A 34 -44.18 -0.18 -21.28
N ARG A 35 -45.09 -0.57 -20.38
CA ARG A 35 -45.75 0.36 -19.46
C ARG A 35 -44.76 0.98 -18.49
N TYR A 36 -43.85 0.17 -17.94
CA TYR A 36 -42.81 0.62 -17.03
C TYR A 36 -41.84 1.62 -17.70
N GLN A 37 -41.38 1.33 -18.92
CA GLN A 37 -40.54 2.26 -19.68
C GLN A 37 -41.23 3.59 -19.98
N ARG A 38 -42.54 3.58 -20.27
CA ARG A 38 -43.31 4.83 -20.45
C ARG A 38 -43.39 5.66 -19.17
N MET A 39 -43.51 5.03 -18.01
CA MET A 39 -43.51 5.74 -16.73
C MET A 39 -42.15 6.41 -16.43
N LEU A 40 -41.03 5.78 -16.83
CA LEU A 40 -39.71 6.38 -16.67
C LEU A 40 -39.39 7.47 -17.70
N GLY A 41 -40.07 7.48 -18.84
CA GLY A 41 -39.80 8.39 -19.96
C GLY A 41 -40.45 9.78 -19.87
N ASP A 42 -41.27 10.04 -18.85
CA ASP A 42 -42.06 11.27 -18.73
C ASP A 42 -41.48 12.31 -17.76
N ASP A 43 -40.25 12.12 -17.29
CA ASP A 43 -39.45 13.18 -16.67
C ASP A 43 -38.92 14.14 -17.76
N LYS A 44 -39.86 14.79 -18.47
CA LYS A 44 -39.52 15.98 -19.23
C LYS A 44 -39.28 17.12 -18.24
N VAL A 45 -38.02 17.28 -17.85
CA VAL A 45 -37.55 18.52 -17.24
C VAL A 45 -37.92 19.65 -18.21
N ASN A 46 -38.88 20.50 -17.81
CA ASN A 46 -39.26 21.70 -18.54
C ASN A 46 -38.13 22.72 -18.45
N ILE A 47 -37.10 22.55 -19.29
CA ILE A 47 -36.04 23.53 -19.45
C ILE A 47 -36.58 24.62 -20.41
N PRO A 48 -36.68 25.89 -20.00
CA PRO A 48 -37.15 26.96 -20.86
C PRO A 48 -36.25 27.10 -22.10
N PRO A 49 -36.80 27.41 -23.30
CA PRO A 49 -36.10 27.30 -24.58
C PRO A 49 -35.19 28.51 -24.85
N SER A 50 -34.23 28.79 -23.97
CA SER A 50 -33.34 29.96 -24.14
C SER A 50 -31.84 29.68 -24.16
N TRP A 51 -31.32 28.49 -23.82
CA TRP A 51 -29.85 28.30 -23.79
C TRP A 51 -29.36 26.89 -24.13
N GLN A 52 -29.81 26.31 -25.24
CA GLN A 52 -29.05 25.22 -25.88
C GLN A 52 -28.18 25.76 -27.01
N LYS A 53 -27.22 26.62 -26.65
CA LYS A 53 -26.03 26.76 -27.51
C LYS A 53 -25.19 25.50 -27.30
N THR A 54 -25.12 24.67 -28.33
CA THR A 54 -24.13 23.60 -28.36
C THR A 54 -22.75 24.24 -28.50
N CYS A 55 -21.89 24.04 -27.51
CA CYS A 55 -20.52 24.55 -27.56
C CYS A 55 -19.66 23.59 -28.39
N THR A 56 -18.71 24.15 -29.15
CA THR A 56 -17.72 23.33 -29.87
C THR A 56 -16.83 22.58 -28.88
N LEU A 57 -16.41 21.36 -29.24
CA LEU A 57 -15.56 20.49 -28.41
C LEU A 57 -14.07 20.91 -28.43
N GLU A 58 -13.82 22.20 -28.50
CA GLU A 58 -12.46 22.74 -28.51
C GLU A 58 -11.85 22.67 -27.11
N ALA A 59 -10.58 22.26 -27.04
CA ALA A 59 -9.78 22.29 -25.83
C ALA A 59 -8.69 23.36 -25.96
N LYS A 60 -8.54 24.17 -24.91
CA LYS A 60 -7.43 25.11 -24.74
C LYS A 60 -6.42 24.52 -23.77
N ILE A 61 -5.14 24.53 -24.13
CA ILE A 61 -4.05 24.14 -23.25
C ILE A 61 -3.70 25.33 -22.34
N CYS A 62 -3.67 25.08 -21.03
CA CYS A 62 -3.30 26.04 -20.01
C CYS A 62 -1.77 26.07 -19.82
N PRO A 63 -1.19 27.15 -19.24
CA PRO A 63 0.26 27.25 -19.00
C PRO A 63 0.84 26.12 -18.13
N ASN A 64 0.00 25.46 -17.32
CA ASN A 64 0.35 24.30 -16.50
C ASN A 64 0.22 22.94 -17.23
N GLY A 65 -0.10 22.93 -18.53
CA GLY A 65 -0.28 21.71 -19.34
C GLY A 65 -1.68 21.07 -19.27
N SER A 66 -2.58 21.54 -18.39
CA SER A 66 -3.96 21.05 -18.35
C SER A 66 -4.79 21.52 -19.54
N THR A 67 -5.88 20.81 -19.86
CA THR A 67 -6.81 21.17 -20.94
C THR A 67 -8.15 21.64 -20.37
N VAL A 68 -8.68 22.75 -20.89
CA VAL A 68 -10.00 23.28 -20.53
C VAL A 68 -10.88 23.38 -21.77
N GLY A 69 -12.14 22.99 -21.63
CA GLY A 69 -13.16 23.11 -22.67
C GLY A 69 -13.94 24.41 -22.61
N ARG A 70 -14.78 24.64 -23.61
CA ARG A 70 -15.80 25.71 -23.59
C ARG A 70 -16.98 25.30 -22.71
N SER A 71 -17.43 26.20 -21.85
CA SER A 71 -18.59 25.98 -20.99
C SER A 71 -19.41 27.26 -20.79
N GLY A 72 -20.62 27.11 -20.23
CA GLY A 72 -21.51 28.22 -19.92
C GLY A 72 -22.35 28.76 -21.09
N PRO A 73 -23.25 29.73 -20.82
CA PRO A 73 -24.23 30.24 -21.79
C PRO A 73 -23.60 30.95 -23.00
N ASN A 74 -22.34 31.38 -22.87
CA ASN A 74 -21.58 32.05 -23.94
C ASN A 74 -20.53 31.15 -24.61
N CYS A 75 -20.40 29.87 -24.23
CA CYS A 75 -19.37 28.96 -24.74
C CYS A 75 -17.94 29.52 -24.65
N GLU A 76 -17.62 30.13 -23.51
CA GLU A 76 -16.30 30.66 -23.21
C GLU A 76 -15.43 29.56 -22.60
N PHE A 77 -14.11 29.64 -22.77
CA PHE A 77 -13.21 28.71 -22.09
C PHE A 77 -13.32 28.90 -20.59
N THR A 78 -13.49 27.80 -19.87
CA THR A 78 -13.38 27.80 -18.41
C THR A 78 -12.01 28.38 -18.02
N PRO A 79 -11.92 29.26 -17.01
CA PRO A 79 -10.64 29.79 -16.56
C PRO A 79 -9.67 28.65 -16.23
N CYS A 80 -8.43 28.79 -16.66
CA CYS A 80 -7.38 27.84 -16.31
C CYS A 80 -7.28 27.73 -14.79
N PRO A 81 -7.16 26.52 -14.22
CA PRO A 81 -6.97 26.36 -12.79
C PRO A 81 -5.77 27.19 -12.36
N SER A 82 -6.04 28.24 -11.56
CA SER A 82 -5.05 29.26 -11.16
C SER A 82 -4.16 28.78 -10.02
N LYS A 83 -4.40 27.59 -9.51
CA LYS A 83 -3.49 26.87 -8.66
C LYS A 83 -2.93 25.71 -9.47
N ILE A 84 -1.61 25.59 -9.45
CA ILE A 84 -1.00 24.28 -9.37
C ILE A 84 -1.76 23.63 -8.21
N THR A 85 -2.74 22.78 -8.50
CA THR A 85 -3.15 21.80 -7.52
C THR A 85 -1.88 20.99 -7.37
N GLU A 86 -1.05 21.39 -6.42
CA GLU A 86 -0.15 20.48 -5.74
C GLU A 86 -1.05 19.27 -5.52
N VAL A 87 -0.81 18.17 -6.24
CA VAL A 87 -1.49 16.96 -5.84
C VAL A 87 -0.90 16.71 -4.46
N GLU A 88 -1.71 17.00 -3.46
CA GLU A 88 -1.34 16.81 -2.07
C GLU A 88 -1.00 15.33 -1.90
N GLU A 89 -0.17 15.02 -0.90
CA GLU A 89 0.14 13.66 -0.52
C GLU A 89 -1.14 12.80 -0.50
N GLY A 90 -1.18 11.75 -1.32
CA GLY A 90 -2.41 10.96 -1.53
C GLY A 90 -3.19 11.24 -2.82
N GLY A 91 -2.71 12.12 -3.72
CA GLY A 91 -3.40 12.40 -4.99
C GLY A 91 -3.35 11.26 -6.00
N PHE A 92 -4.31 11.22 -6.94
CA PHE A 92 -4.39 10.20 -7.99
C PHE A 92 -3.29 10.36 -9.04
N CYS A 93 -2.71 9.25 -9.47
CA CYS A 93 -1.75 9.20 -10.58
C CYS A 93 -1.95 7.98 -11.49
N GLY A 94 -1.39 8.04 -12.70
CA GLY A 94 -1.50 7.00 -13.72
C GLY A 94 -2.88 6.97 -14.41
N GLY A 95 -3.39 5.76 -14.61
CA GLY A 95 -4.63 5.48 -15.35
C GLY A 95 -4.50 5.76 -16.85
N ILE A 96 -5.64 5.69 -17.56
CA ILE A 96 -5.74 6.03 -18.99
C ILE A 96 -5.32 7.47 -19.31
N ALA A 97 -5.36 8.35 -18.31
CA ALA A 97 -5.00 9.76 -18.43
C ALA A 97 -3.50 10.01 -18.21
N GLY A 98 -2.73 9.00 -17.77
CA GLY A 98 -1.29 9.14 -17.55
C GLY A 98 -0.93 10.24 -16.56
N VAL A 99 -1.75 10.45 -15.52
CA VAL A 99 -1.59 11.57 -14.57
C VAL A 99 -0.26 11.42 -13.84
N GLN A 100 0.61 12.42 -13.97
CA GLN A 100 1.92 12.42 -13.30
C GLN A 100 1.83 13.05 -11.92
N CYS A 101 2.62 12.52 -10.98
CA CYS A 101 2.76 13.13 -9.66
C CYS A 101 3.61 14.42 -9.71
N PRO A 102 3.43 15.34 -8.74
CA PRO A 102 4.29 16.49 -8.56
C PRO A 102 5.76 16.09 -8.36
N ASN A 103 6.65 17.07 -8.53
CA ASN A 103 8.07 16.89 -8.25
C ASN A 103 8.28 16.44 -6.79
N GLY A 104 9.09 15.40 -6.59
CA GLY A 104 9.32 14.81 -5.28
C GLY A 104 8.22 13.85 -4.82
N TYR A 105 7.36 13.37 -5.73
CA TYR A 105 6.39 12.30 -5.50
C TYR A 105 6.52 11.24 -6.61
N TYR A 106 6.34 9.97 -6.26
CA TYR A 106 6.25 8.87 -7.23
C TYR A 106 4.86 8.24 -7.18
N CYS A 107 4.45 7.63 -8.29
CA CYS A 107 3.16 6.96 -8.39
C CYS A 107 3.26 5.52 -7.87
N ASP A 108 2.65 5.23 -6.72
CA ASP A 108 2.53 3.87 -6.21
C ASP A 108 1.29 3.18 -6.79
N TYR A 109 1.52 2.15 -7.62
CA TYR A 109 0.48 1.35 -8.25
C TYR A 109 -0.02 0.19 -7.37
N GLY A 110 0.53 -0.01 -6.16
CA GLY A 110 0.11 -1.08 -5.26
C GLY A 110 0.31 -2.48 -5.87
N GLY A 111 1.41 -2.68 -6.59
CA GLY A 111 1.75 -3.96 -7.22
C GLY A 111 1.03 -4.29 -8.54
N LYS A 112 0.23 -3.36 -9.08
CA LYS A 112 -0.42 -3.50 -10.40
C LYS A 112 0.58 -3.22 -11.52
N ASN A 113 0.57 -4.05 -12.58
CA ASN A 113 1.48 -3.94 -13.73
C ASN A 113 0.75 -4.07 -15.07
N TYR A 114 -0.15 -3.12 -15.36
CA TYR A 114 -0.86 -3.01 -16.64
C TYR A 114 -0.81 -1.55 -17.14
N PRO A 115 -0.93 -1.31 -18.46
CA PRO A 115 -0.69 0.01 -19.05
C PRO A 115 -1.61 1.12 -18.53
N ASP A 116 -2.80 0.76 -18.05
CA ASP A 116 -3.83 1.62 -17.50
C ASP A 116 -3.89 1.58 -15.96
N ALA A 117 -2.84 1.07 -15.30
CA ALA A 117 -2.78 1.04 -13.85
C ALA A 117 -2.86 2.46 -13.29
N SER A 118 -3.70 2.63 -12.28
CA SER A 118 -3.79 3.84 -11.48
C SER A 118 -3.23 3.60 -10.09
N GLY A 119 -2.70 4.67 -9.52
CA GLY A 119 -1.99 4.66 -8.26
C GLY A 119 -2.22 5.93 -7.46
N THR A 120 -1.45 6.04 -6.39
CA THR A 120 -1.47 7.19 -5.48
C THR A 120 -0.10 7.84 -5.45
N CYS A 121 -0.06 9.18 -5.47
CA CYS A 121 1.18 9.93 -5.32
C CYS A 121 1.65 9.84 -3.87
N ILE A 122 2.77 9.16 -3.70
CA ILE A 122 3.47 9.05 -2.43
C ILE A 122 4.71 9.93 -2.53
N LYS A 123 4.99 10.69 -1.47
CA LYS A 123 6.19 11.53 -1.40
C LYS A 123 7.41 10.63 -1.64
N GLU A 124 8.28 11.01 -2.57
CA GLU A 124 9.56 10.35 -2.71
C GLU A 124 10.25 10.39 -1.35
N PRO A 125 10.75 9.25 -0.84
CA PRO A 125 11.52 9.26 0.39
C PRO A 125 12.63 10.27 0.19
N ASP A 126 12.71 11.26 1.09
CA ASP A 126 13.73 12.30 1.04
C ASP A 126 15.07 11.59 0.81
N GLN A 127 15.77 11.92 -0.29
CA GLN A 127 17.15 11.49 -0.46
C GLN A 127 17.85 11.80 0.86
N PRO A 128 18.54 10.83 1.49
CA PRO A 128 19.23 11.09 2.74
C PRO A 128 20.18 12.26 2.50
N LYS A 129 19.79 13.46 2.97
CA LYS A 129 20.63 14.64 2.91
C LYS A 129 21.90 14.27 3.66
N ASP A 130 23.04 14.51 3.02
CA ASP A 130 24.36 14.25 3.58
C ASP A 130 24.69 12.78 3.89
N ASN A 131 24.11 11.83 3.12
CA ASN A 131 24.39 10.40 3.28
C ASN A 131 24.19 9.93 4.74
N LYS A 132 23.15 10.45 5.41
CA LYS A 132 22.84 10.10 6.79
C LYS A 132 21.35 9.79 6.91
N TYR A 133 21.04 8.70 7.59
CA TYR A 133 19.69 8.36 8.01
C TYR A 133 19.49 8.74 9.47
N VAL A 134 18.36 9.40 9.75
CA VAL A 134 17.98 9.87 11.08
C VAL A 134 16.56 9.42 11.35
N ASN A 135 16.34 8.77 12.50
CA ASN A 135 15.02 8.43 13.00
C ASN A 135 14.83 9.08 14.37
N GLU A 136 14.15 10.21 14.40
CA GLU A 136 13.89 10.98 15.62
C GLU A 136 12.93 10.23 16.57
N ASN A 137 11.97 9.48 16.02
CA ASN A 137 10.96 8.75 16.80
C ASN A 137 11.57 7.66 17.69
N PHE A 138 12.58 6.96 17.18
CA PHE A 138 13.32 5.92 17.88
C PHE A 138 14.71 6.39 18.33
N GLY A 139 15.04 7.67 18.18
CA GLY A 139 16.24 8.28 18.77
C GLY A 139 17.57 7.73 18.24
N PHE A 140 17.71 7.50 16.93
CA PHE A 140 18.99 7.04 16.37
C PHE A 140 19.33 7.59 15.00
N SER A 141 20.61 7.53 14.64
CA SER A 141 21.08 7.84 13.29
C SER A 141 22.31 7.02 12.89
N PHE A 142 22.53 6.86 11.59
CA PHE A 142 23.72 6.24 11.02
C PHE A 142 24.01 6.77 9.61
N ASN A 143 25.24 6.58 9.14
CA ASN A 143 25.70 7.01 7.82
C ASN A 143 25.39 5.94 6.76
N LEU A 144 24.97 6.42 5.59
CA LEU A 144 24.79 5.68 4.36
C LEU A 144 26.00 5.87 3.44
N ASN A 145 26.24 4.92 2.55
CA ASN A 145 27.13 5.13 1.42
C ASN A 145 26.36 5.77 0.26
N GLN A 146 27.10 6.31 -0.71
CA GLN A 146 26.50 6.86 -1.91
C GLN A 146 25.69 5.80 -2.68
N GLY A 147 24.43 6.11 -3.00
CA GLY A 147 23.52 5.21 -3.73
C GLY A 147 22.82 4.17 -2.85
N GLU A 148 23.06 4.19 -1.54
CA GLU A 148 22.29 3.39 -0.57
C GLU A 148 21.00 4.12 -0.17
N TRP A 149 19.98 3.31 0.07
CA TRP A 149 18.66 3.74 0.49
C TRP A 149 18.26 2.96 1.74
N VAL A 150 17.32 3.52 2.50
CA VAL A 150 16.79 2.88 3.71
C VAL A 150 15.37 2.43 3.45
N VAL A 151 15.09 1.17 3.80
CA VAL A 151 13.73 0.65 3.92
C VAL A 151 13.38 0.62 5.40
N VAL A 152 12.21 1.15 5.75
CA VAL A 152 11.68 1.16 7.12
C VAL A 152 10.41 0.34 7.15
N CYS A 153 10.37 -0.65 8.03
CA CYS A 153 9.25 -1.56 8.20
C CYS A 153 8.66 -1.42 9.61
N PRO A 154 7.63 -0.57 9.75
CA PRO A 154 6.96 -0.38 11.02
C PRO A 154 6.01 -1.53 11.34
N ASN A 155 6.05 -2.00 12.60
CA ASN A 155 5.03 -2.86 13.18
C ASN A 155 4.43 -2.16 14.40
N LEU A 156 3.58 -1.16 14.10
CA LEU A 156 2.99 -0.28 15.10
C LEU A 156 1.53 -0.69 15.34
N ASN A 157 1.25 -1.22 16.53
CA ASN A 157 -0.08 -1.53 17.02
C ASN A 157 -0.16 -1.34 18.55
N GLU A 158 -1.30 -1.61 19.17
CA GLU A 158 -1.49 -1.40 20.62
C GLU A 158 -0.51 -2.20 21.51
N PHE A 159 0.07 -3.28 20.97
CA PHE A 159 1.01 -4.17 21.66
C PHE A 159 2.47 -3.98 21.20
N ASN A 160 2.68 -3.49 19.98
CA ASN A 160 4.00 -3.37 19.36
C ASN A 160 4.26 -1.94 18.90
N ASP A 161 5.45 -1.45 19.24
CA ASP A 161 5.98 -0.15 18.86
C ASP A 161 7.45 -0.37 18.50
N ASN A 162 7.64 -1.05 17.37
CA ASN A 162 8.94 -1.42 16.84
C ASN A 162 9.03 -1.17 15.33
N ILE A 163 10.26 -0.97 14.87
CA ILE A 163 10.59 -0.85 13.46
C ILE A 163 11.79 -1.75 13.13
N ALA A 164 11.75 -2.37 11.95
CA ALA A 164 12.90 -2.97 11.31
C ALA A 164 13.41 -2.01 10.22
N VAL A 165 14.73 -1.90 10.09
CA VAL A 165 15.38 -0.98 9.16
C VAL A 165 16.53 -1.69 8.48
N TRP A 166 16.58 -1.68 7.16
CA TRP A 166 17.75 -2.16 6.42
C TRP A 166 18.12 -1.26 5.26
N ILE A 167 19.30 -1.52 4.72
CA ILE A 167 19.88 -0.77 3.63
C ILE A 167 19.70 -1.57 2.34
N THR A 168 19.24 -0.89 1.29
CA THR A 168 19.16 -1.44 -0.07
C THR A 168 19.88 -0.52 -1.05
N THR A 169 20.29 -1.07 -2.18
CA THR A 169 20.77 -0.31 -3.35
C THR A 169 19.74 -0.23 -4.46
N ASP A 170 18.61 -0.95 -4.32
CA ASP A 170 17.49 -0.87 -5.25
C ASP A 170 16.53 0.26 -4.81
N PRO A 171 16.45 1.38 -5.55
CA PRO A 171 15.54 2.47 -5.21
C PRO A 171 14.06 2.03 -5.25
N ARG A 172 13.72 0.94 -5.95
CA ARG A 172 12.34 0.42 -5.99
C ARG A 172 11.92 -0.21 -4.67
N GLU A 173 12.84 -0.84 -3.95
CA GLU A 173 12.58 -1.41 -2.62
C GLU A 173 12.37 -0.32 -1.56
N ALA A 174 13.20 0.74 -1.63
CA ALA A 174 13.05 1.92 -0.77
C ALA A 174 11.72 2.67 -1.02
N LYS A 175 11.24 2.67 -2.27
CA LYS A 175 9.96 3.27 -2.65
C LYS A 175 8.79 2.35 -2.23
N ASN A 176 8.81 1.07 -2.56
CA ASN A 176 7.69 0.15 -2.26
C ASN A 176 7.82 -0.53 -0.89
N GLN A 177 7.91 0.28 0.17
CA GLN A 177 8.15 -0.17 1.55
C GLN A 177 7.25 -1.35 1.95
N GLY A 178 5.94 -1.29 1.69
CA GLY A 178 5.02 -2.37 2.07
C GLY A 178 5.34 -3.74 1.47
N SER A 179 5.77 -3.81 0.20
CA SER A 179 6.18 -5.07 -0.44
C SER A 179 7.59 -5.51 -0.04
N ALA A 180 8.47 -4.56 0.26
CA ALA A 180 9.82 -4.82 0.72
C ALA A 180 9.81 -5.42 2.14
N CYS A 181 8.91 -4.95 3.02
CA CYS A 181 8.66 -5.51 4.35
C CYS A 181 8.18 -6.97 4.33
N ALA A 182 7.62 -7.45 3.22
CA ALA A 182 7.22 -8.85 3.11
C ALA A 182 8.39 -9.81 2.77
N ARG A 183 9.57 -9.27 2.44
CA ARG A 183 10.77 -10.04 2.02
C ARG A 183 11.87 -10.05 3.08
N GLU A 184 11.55 -9.69 4.34
CA GLU A 184 12.51 -9.62 5.46
C GLU A 184 13.56 -10.74 5.39
N GLU A 185 14.82 -10.34 5.25
CA GLU A 185 15.96 -11.25 5.25
C GLU A 185 16.46 -11.34 6.68
N SER A 186 15.82 -12.20 7.48
CA SER A 186 16.10 -12.45 8.89
C SER A 186 17.57 -12.27 9.26
N GLY A 187 17.87 -11.21 10.01
CA GLY A 187 19.19 -10.98 10.61
C GLY A 187 20.09 -9.97 9.89
N LYS A 188 19.57 -9.27 8.87
CA LYS A 188 20.26 -8.15 8.22
C LYS A 188 19.69 -6.79 8.58
N GLU A 189 18.55 -6.76 9.26
CA GLU A 189 17.88 -5.53 9.67
C GLU A 189 18.39 -5.03 11.03
N LEU A 190 18.54 -3.71 11.14
CA LEU A 190 18.50 -3.04 12.44
C LEU A 190 17.08 -3.15 12.98
N PHE A 191 16.96 -3.66 14.18
CA PHE A 191 15.69 -3.75 14.87
C PHE A 191 15.70 -2.81 16.07
N THR A 192 14.66 -1.98 16.20
CA THR A 192 14.47 -1.16 17.40
C THR A 192 13.03 -1.23 17.88
N SER A 193 12.86 -1.20 19.20
CA SER A 193 11.57 -1.43 19.84
C SER A 193 11.48 -0.62 21.14
N ARG A 194 10.42 0.20 21.26
CA ARG A 194 10.00 0.81 22.54
C ARG A 194 9.07 -0.11 23.31
N LYS A 195 8.26 -0.88 22.58
CA LYS A 195 7.28 -1.80 23.12
C LYS A 195 7.22 -3.01 22.20
N ALA A 196 7.62 -4.16 22.70
CA ALA A 196 7.32 -5.43 22.07
C ALA A 196 6.94 -6.39 23.18
N ASN A 197 5.97 -7.27 22.92
CA ASN A 197 5.44 -8.19 23.93
C ASN A 197 6.58 -8.86 24.72
N ASN A 198 6.71 -8.49 26.00
CA ASN A 198 7.71 -8.99 26.94
C ASN A 198 9.18 -8.59 26.67
N LEU A 199 9.47 -7.46 26.00
CA LEU A 199 10.82 -6.90 25.86
C LEU A 199 10.94 -5.57 26.63
N ASN A 200 10.92 -5.63 27.96
CA ASN A 200 11.00 -4.43 28.82
C ASN A 200 12.43 -4.11 29.28
N SER A 201 13.37 -5.03 29.05
CA SER A 201 14.77 -4.93 29.44
C SER A 201 15.68 -5.59 28.40
N ILE A 202 16.98 -5.34 28.51
CA ILE A 202 17.97 -6.01 27.66
C ILE A 202 18.08 -7.51 28.00
N GLU A 203 17.82 -7.88 29.25
CA GLU A 203 17.78 -9.27 29.74
C GLU A 203 16.61 -10.05 29.14
N ASP A 204 15.44 -9.42 28.99
CA ASP A 204 14.29 -10.04 28.33
C ASP A 204 14.61 -10.39 26.87
N TYR A 205 15.33 -9.49 26.19
CA TYR A 205 15.80 -9.73 24.83
C TYR A 205 16.74 -10.93 24.77
N PHE A 206 17.73 -11.01 25.68
CA PHE A 206 18.63 -12.15 25.71
C PHE A 206 17.92 -13.46 26.05
N THR A 207 16.94 -13.43 26.96
CA THR A 207 16.16 -14.61 27.32
C THR A 207 15.38 -15.16 26.12
N THR A 208 14.79 -14.25 25.32
CA THR A 208 14.12 -14.61 24.08
C THR A 208 15.12 -15.16 23.06
N LEU A 209 16.24 -14.46 22.83
CA LEU A 209 17.25 -14.83 21.85
C LEU A 209 17.90 -16.19 22.15
N SER A 210 18.10 -16.51 23.42
CA SER A 210 18.70 -17.79 23.86
C SER A 210 17.81 -19.02 23.60
N ARG A 211 16.54 -18.84 23.22
CA ARG A 211 15.68 -19.96 22.80
C ARG A 211 16.14 -20.54 21.46
N ASP A 212 16.51 -19.66 20.53
CA ASP A 212 16.83 -20.03 19.15
C ASP A 212 18.35 -20.08 18.88
N TYR A 213 19.15 -19.45 19.75
CA TYR A 213 20.60 -19.33 19.59
C TYR A 213 21.36 -19.69 20.86
N ASN A 214 22.48 -20.39 20.71
CA ASN A 214 23.53 -20.39 21.72
C ASN A 214 24.33 -19.10 21.59
N ILE A 215 24.27 -18.22 22.61
CA ILE A 215 24.81 -16.85 22.55
C ILE A 215 26.02 -16.63 23.47
N GLU A 216 26.96 -15.84 22.98
CA GLU A 216 28.06 -15.25 23.75
C GLU A 216 27.88 -13.73 23.77
N LYS A 217 28.21 -13.11 24.92
CA LYS A 217 27.99 -11.69 25.17
C LYS A 217 29.26 -11.05 25.70
N GLU A 218 29.67 -9.96 25.09
CA GLU A 218 30.82 -9.13 25.49
C GLU A 218 30.29 -7.73 25.81
N GLU A 219 30.52 -7.23 27.02
CA GLU A 219 30.06 -5.89 27.41
C GLU A 219 30.83 -4.81 26.66
N ILE A 220 30.10 -3.82 26.13
CA ILE A 220 30.67 -2.68 25.42
C ILE A 220 30.03 -1.38 25.89
N THR A 221 30.71 -0.27 25.66
CA THR A 221 30.13 1.07 25.84
C THR A 221 30.28 1.85 24.56
N LEU A 222 29.18 2.41 24.06
CA LEU A 222 29.15 3.26 22.88
C LEU A 222 28.48 4.59 23.24
N LEU A 223 29.20 5.70 23.08
CA LEU A 223 28.70 7.05 23.36
C LEU A 223 28.11 7.19 24.78
N GLY A 224 28.72 6.53 25.77
CA GLY A 224 28.26 6.54 27.16
C GLY A 224 27.09 5.60 27.46
N VAL A 225 26.53 4.92 26.46
CA VAL A 225 25.49 3.91 26.62
C VAL A 225 26.14 2.53 26.74
N ARG A 226 25.86 1.83 27.84
CA ARG A 226 26.30 0.44 28.03
C ARG A 226 25.44 -0.50 27.19
N GLY A 227 26.07 -1.51 26.62
CA GLY A 227 25.41 -2.53 25.82
C GLY A 227 26.28 -3.78 25.70
N TYR A 228 25.91 -4.66 24.77
CA TYR A 228 26.62 -5.92 24.56
C TYR A 228 26.85 -6.17 23.08
N LYS A 229 28.04 -6.61 22.75
CA LYS A 229 28.31 -7.31 21.51
C LYS A 229 27.90 -8.76 21.68
N VAL A 230 26.97 -9.21 20.86
CA VAL A 230 26.35 -10.53 20.93
C VAL A 230 26.70 -11.32 19.69
N THR A 231 27.28 -12.49 19.88
CA THR A 231 27.49 -13.50 18.84
C THR A 231 26.66 -14.72 19.17
N GLY A 232 26.08 -15.37 18.18
CA GLY A 232 25.30 -16.57 18.42
C GLY A 232 25.30 -17.54 17.26
N THR A 233 25.15 -18.83 17.58
CA THR A 233 24.98 -19.92 16.61
C THR A 233 23.61 -20.53 16.79
N ARG A 234 22.88 -20.72 15.68
CA ARG A 234 21.51 -21.24 15.69
C ARG A 234 21.48 -22.64 16.30
N ASN A 235 20.46 -22.90 17.10
CA ASN A 235 20.22 -24.23 17.63
C ASN A 235 19.80 -25.18 16.49
N SER A 236 20.38 -26.38 16.47
CA SER A 236 20.18 -27.40 15.40
C SER A 236 18.72 -27.83 15.22
N SER A 237 17.92 -27.67 16.27
CA SER A 237 16.54 -28.15 16.34
C SER A 237 15.49 -27.20 15.76
N ASP A 238 15.86 -25.95 15.46
CA ASP A 238 14.90 -24.94 15.02
C ASP A 238 14.75 -24.90 13.48
N PRO A 239 13.50 -24.86 12.96
CA PRO A 239 13.25 -24.87 11.52
C PRO A 239 13.74 -23.58 10.84
N ALA A 240 14.18 -23.70 9.57
CA ALA A 240 14.50 -22.55 8.71
C ALA A 240 13.24 -21.66 8.55
N PRO A 241 13.33 -20.33 8.78
CA PRO A 241 14.18 -19.44 7.99
C PRO A 241 15.19 -18.57 8.79
N LEU A 242 15.59 -18.96 10.00
CA LEU A 242 16.54 -18.19 10.81
C LEU A 242 18.00 -18.32 10.32
N PRO A 243 18.85 -17.26 10.40
CA PRO A 243 20.26 -17.33 10.01
C PRO A 243 21.05 -18.28 10.92
N GLU A 244 22.04 -18.98 10.35
CA GLU A 244 22.88 -19.94 11.08
C GLU A 244 23.73 -19.26 12.17
N LYS A 245 24.16 -18.01 11.91
CA LYS A 245 24.99 -17.22 12.83
C LYS A 245 24.46 -15.81 12.91
N ILE A 246 24.51 -15.23 14.10
CA ILE A 246 24.16 -13.83 14.36
C ILE A 246 25.35 -13.09 14.97
N LYS A 247 25.43 -11.80 14.68
CA LYS A 247 26.45 -10.90 15.21
C LYS A 247 25.88 -9.49 15.29
N ASN A 248 25.51 -9.08 16.50
CA ASN A 248 24.77 -7.84 16.76
C ASN A 248 25.43 -7.03 17.88
N LEU A 249 25.27 -5.71 17.86
CA LEU A 249 25.39 -4.89 19.07
C LEU A 249 23.98 -4.67 19.62
N VAL A 250 23.83 -4.80 20.92
CA VAL A 250 22.54 -4.70 21.60
C VAL A 250 22.64 -3.65 22.69
N PHE A 251 21.74 -2.68 22.65
CA PHE A 251 21.68 -1.60 23.62
C PHE A 251 20.25 -1.43 24.11
N PHE A 252 20.11 -0.98 25.36
CA PHE A 252 18.83 -0.58 25.91
C PHE A 252 19.00 0.81 26.52
N ASN A 253 18.38 1.81 25.89
CA ASN A 253 18.58 3.21 26.25
C ASN A 253 17.24 3.94 26.22
N ASN A 254 16.92 4.69 27.28
CA ASN A 254 15.67 5.45 27.43
C ASN A 254 14.40 4.63 27.14
N GLY A 255 14.38 3.35 27.54
CA GLY A 255 13.24 2.45 27.32
C GLY A 255 13.13 1.89 25.89
N ILE A 256 14.15 2.09 25.06
CA ILE A 256 14.20 1.59 23.68
C ILE A 256 15.31 0.54 23.56
N LEU A 257 14.94 -0.63 23.06
CA LEU A 257 15.88 -1.69 22.67
C LEU A 257 16.39 -1.40 21.26
N TYR A 258 17.71 -1.49 21.07
CA TYR A 258 18.37 -1.37 19.77
C TYR A 258 19.17 -2.65 19.52
N VAL A 259 18.91 -3.31 18.39
CA VAL A 259 19.66 -4.47 17.90
C VAL A 259 20.26 -4.09 16.57
N ILE A 260 21.58 -3.91 16.56
CA ILE A 260 22.34 -3.35 15.43
C ILE A 260 23.17 -4.47 14.80
N PRO A 261 22.85 -4.94 13.59
CA PRO A 261 23.58 -6.02 12.94
C PRO A 261 25.01 -5.60 12.58
N SER A 262 25.90 -6.57 12.47
CA SER A 262 27.32 -6.36 12.13
C SER A 262 27.59 -5.59 10.84
N THR A 263 26.63 -5.60 9.92
CA THR A 263 26.65 -4.82 8.67
C THR A 263 26.60 -3.31 8.91
N LEU A 264 26.12 -2.86 10.07
CA LEU A 264 25.96 -1.45 10.41
C LEU A 264 27.00 -0.91 11.40
N TRP A 265 27.91 -1.75 11.91
CA TRP A 265 28.85 -1.34 12.97
C TRP A 265 29.82 -0.25 12.53
N SER A 266 30.21 -0.23 11.25
CA SER A 266 31.10 0.78 10.67
C SER A 266 30.37 2.05 10.22
N ARG A 267 29.05 2.14 10.42
CA ARG A 267 28.20 3.22 9.89
C ARG A 267 28.06 4.41 10.83
N ASN A 268 28.97 4.58 11.79
CA ASN A 268 28.97 5.68 12.75
C ASN A 268 27.60 5.87 13.44
N PHE A 269 27.09 4.80 14.02
CA PHE A 269 25.81 4.78 14.71
C PHE A 269 25.81 5.73 15.92
N SER A 270 24.76 6.53 16.08
CA SER A 270 24.57 7.43 17.20
C SER A 270 23.17 7.33 17.77
N PHE A 271 23.07 7.41 19.11
CA PHE A 271 21.83 7.71 19.81
C PHE A 271 21.56 9.21 19.72
N LEU A 272 20.28 9.60 19.69
CA LEU A 272 19.81 10.99 19.70
C LEU A 272 19.22 11.36 21.06
#